data_AF-A0A2K3NDG7-F1
#
_entry.id   AF-A0A2K3NDG7-F1
#
_cell.length_a   1.000
_cell.length_b   1.000
_cell.length_c   1.000
_cell.angle_alpha   90.00
_cell.angle_beta   90.00
_cell.angle_gamma   90.00
#
_symmetry.space_group_name_H-M   'P 1'
#
loop_
_entity.id
_entity.type
_entity.pdbx_description
1 polymer ?
#
loop_
_entity_poly.entity_id
_entity_poly.type
_entity_poly.pdbx_seq_one_letter_code
_entity_poly.pdbx_strand_id
1 'polypeptide(L)'
;MNSTFIALIPKVDSPQRLNDFRPISLVGCLYKILAKVLANRLRLVIGSVISEAQSAFVKDRQILDGILVANEVVDEARRSKKELMMFKVDFEKAYDSVDWGYLNDVTGRMSFPTLWRKWIRECVCTATTSVLVYGSPTDEFPLRRELRQGGPLSPFLFLLAAEGLNVLMEAMVTRNLFTGYSIGEQGLTSVSYLQFADDTLLPGVKSSANVWALRAVLLLFETMS
;
A
#
# COMPACT_ATOMS: atom_id res chain seq x y z
N MET A 1 -4.05 9.41 -25.63
CA MET A 1 -5.02 8.61 -24.83
C MET A 1 -4.78 8.69 -23.33
N ASN A 2 -3.53 8.85 -22.88
CA ASN A 2 -3.18 8.80 -21.47
C ASN A 2 -2.82 10.19 -20.87
N SER A 3 -3.44 11.26 -21.39
CA SER A 3 -3.34 12.60 -20.81
C SER A 3 -4.37 12.77 -19.69
N THR A 4 -3.98 13.47 -18.63
CA THR A 4 -4.70 13.55 -17.37
C THR A 4 -4.70 14.99 -16.89
N PHE A 5 -5.75 15.40 -16.19
CA PHE A 5 -5.76 16.68 -15.49
C PHE A 5 -5.70 16.45 -13.99
N ILE A 6 -4.83 17.16 -13.29
CA ILE A 6 -4.85 17.20 -11.83
C ILE A 6 -5.70 18.39 -11.40
N ALA A 7 -6.85 18.10 -10.81
CA ALA A 7 -7.68 19.10 -10.15
C ALA A 7 -7.28 19.20 -8.67
N LEU A 8 -7.04 20.41 -8.18
CA LEU A 8 -6.72 20.66 -6.78
C LEU A 8 -8.02 20.94 -6.00
N ILE A 9 -8.45 20.00 -5.18
CA ILE A 9 -9.63 20.17 -4.32
C ILE A 9 -9.20 20.69 -2.95
N PRO A 10 -9.71 21.84 -2.48
CA PRO A 10 -9.37 22.36 -1.16
C PRO A 10 -9.85 21.43 -0.04
N LYS A 11 -8.98 21.17 0.94
CA LYS A 11 -9.31 20.44 2.18
C LYS A 11 -9.85 21.37 3.29
N VAL A 12 -9.61 22.67 3.15
CA VAL A 12 -9.96 23.72 4.13
C VAL A 12 -10.52 24.95 3.40
N ASP A 13 -11.24 25.82 4.10
CA ASP A 13 -11.96 26.96 3.49
C ASP A 13 -11.04 27.99 2.81
N SER A 14 -9.82 28.17 3.32
CA SER A 14 -8.84 29.14 2.80
C SER A 14 -7.46 28.50 2.63
N PRO A 15 -7.24 27.67 1.60
CA PRO A 15 -5.97 26.98 1.40
C PRO A 15 -4.85 27.97 1.07
N GLN A 16 -3.71 27.86 1.75
CA GLN A 16 -2.54 28.72 1.54
C GLN A 16 -1.31 27.93 1.07
N ARG A 17 -1.31 26.60 1.30
CA ARG A 17 -0.21 25.70 0.97
C ARG A 17 -0.69 24.59 0.04
N LEU A 18 0.21 24.01 -0.74
CA LEU A 18 -0.11 22.86 -1.61
C LEU A 18 -0.68 21.67 -0.83
N ASN A 19 -0.23 21.45 0.41
CA ASN A 19 -0.71 20.37 1.27
C ASN A 19 -2.18 20.54 1.71
N ASP A 20 -2.71 21.77 1.63
CA ASP A 20 -4.11 22.09 1.92
C ASP A 20 -5.04 21.65 0.78
N PHE A 21 -4.48 21.17 -0.34
CA PHE A 21 -5.22 20.59 -1.43
C PHE A 21 -5.11 19.07 -1.44
N ARG A 22 -6.18 18.41 -1.89
CA ARG A 22 -6.19 17.02 -2.32
C ARG A 22 -6.15 17.01 -3.85
N PRO A 23 -5.08 16.51 -4.48
CA PRO A 23 -5.06 16.35 -5.92
C PRO A 23 -6.03 15.22 -6.33
N ILE A 24 -6.81 15.44 -7.38
CA ILE A 24 -7.62 14.41 -8.03
C ILE A 24 -7.24 14.31 -9.49
N SER A 25 -6.88 13.10 -9.92
CA SER A 25 -6.63 12.79 -11.32
C SER A 25 -7.92 12.62 -12.11
N LEU A 26 -8.23 13.58 -12.98
CA LEU A 26 -9.30 13.51 -13.95
C LEU A 26 -8.81 12.76 -15.19
N VAL A 27 -9.16 11.48 -15.25
CA VAL A 27 -8.74 10.59 -16.34
C VAL A 27 -9.84 10.41 -17.38
N GLY A 28 -9.46 10.32 -18.66
CA GLY A 28 -10.38 10.09 -19.77
C GLY A 28 -11.20 8.80 -19.64
N CYS A 29 -12.43 8.81 -20.15
CA CYS A 29 -13.37 7.69 -20.02
C CYS A 29 -12.85 6.38 -20.63
N LEU A 30 -12.15 6.42 -21.77
CA LEU A 30 -11.56 5.22 -22.38
C LEU A 30 -10.55 4.55 -21.47
N TYR A 31 -9.66 5.33 -20.85
CA TYR A 31 -8.73 4.80 -19.85
C TYR A 31 -9.49 4.18 -18.67
N LYS A 32 -10.53 4.84 -18.16
CA LYS A 32 -11.33 4.30 -17.04
C LYS A 32 -11.93 2.94 -17.38
N ILE A 33 -12.43 2.75 -18.61
CA ILE A 33 -12.94 1.45 -19.08
C ILE A 33 -11.81 0.40 -19.08
N LEU A 34 -10.67 0.71 -19.71
CA LEU A 34 -9.52 -0.20 -19.77
C LEU A 34 -9.01 -0.58 -18.38
N ALA A 35 -8.77 0.42 -17.53
CA ALA A 35 -8.32 0.23 -16.16
C ALA A 35 -9.35 -0.58 -15.35
N LYS A 36 -10.66 -0.40 -15.58
CA LYS A 36 -11.70 -1.17 -14.91
C LYS A 36 -11.69 -2.64 -15.36
N VAL A 37 -11.49 -2.91 -16.65
CA VAL A 37 -11.34 -4.29 -17.16
C VAL A 37 -10.14 -4.98 -16.53
N LEU A 38 -8.98 -4.29 -16.47
CA LEU A 38 -7.77 -4.82 -15.84
C LEU A 38 -7.95 -5.05 -14.34
N ALA A 39 -8.56 -4.10 -13.63
CA ALA A 39 -8.85 -4.21 -12.20
C ALA A 39 -9.80 -5.38 -11.90
N ASN A 40 -10.86 -5.55 -12.70
CA ASN A 40 -11.80 -6.65 -12.52
C ASN A 40 -11.13 -8.03 -12.71
N ARG A 41 -10.16 -8.14 -13.62
CA ARG A 41 -9.36 -9.36 -13.80
C ARG A 41 -8.40 -9.58 -12.64
N LEU A 42 -7.68 -8.53 -12.21
CA LEU A 42 -6.76 -8.60 -11.09
C LEU A 42 -7.46 -8.99 -9.78
N ARG A 43 -8.68 -8.48 -9.56
CA ARG A 43 -9.51 -8.82 -8.39
C ARG A 43 -9.75 -10.32 -8.22
N LEU A 44 -9.75 -11.10 -9.31
CA LEU A 44 -9.96 -12.56 -9.24
C LEU A 44 -8.76 -13.30 -8.66
N VAL A 45 -7.56 -12.72 -8.75
CA VAL A 45 -6.30 -13.37 -8.33
C VAL A 45 -5.64 -12.66 -7.16
N ILE A 46 -6.02 -11.42 -6.84
CA ILE A 46 -5.34 -10.59 -5.83
C ILE A 46 -5.27 -11.28 -4.46
N GLY A 47 -6.35 -11.95 -4.03
CA GLY A 47 -6.37 -12.66 -2.74
C GLY A 47 -5.42 -13.86 -2.66
N SER A 48 -4.97 -14.40 -3.81
CA SER A 48 -4.01 -15.51 -3.85
C SER A 48 -2.54 -15.07 -3.82
N VAL A 49 -2.28 -13.77 -4.04
CA VAL A 49 -0.92 -13.21 -4.12
C VAL A 49 -0.63 -12.16 -3.06
N ILE A 50 -1.65 -11.77 -2.27
CA ILE A 50 -1.55 -10.81 -1.17
C ILE A 50 -1.78 -11.54 0.15
N SER A 51 -0.94 -11.24 1.14
CA SER A 51 -1.01 -11.83 2.48
C SER A 51 -2.36 -11.63 3.16
N GLU A 52 -2.79 -12.62 3.96
CA GLU A 52 -4.01 -12.54 4.78
C GLU A 52 -3.97 -11.39 5.80
N ALA A 53 -2.78 -10.89 6.13
CA ALA A 53 -2.62 -9.74 7.01
C ALA A 53 -3.09 -8.41 6.36
N GLN A 54 -3.25 -8.36 5.04
CA GLN A 54 -3.80 -7.20 4.33
C GLN A 54 -5.32 -7.36 4.15
N SER A 55 -6.08 -6.52 4.83
CA SER A 55 -7.54 -6.62 4.88
C SER A 55 -8.26 -5.69 3.89
N ALA A 56 -7.58 -4.71 3.28
CA ALA A 56 -8.20 -3.75 2.38
C ALA A 56 -8.31 -4.26 0.94
N PHE A 57 -9.41 -3.93 0.26
CA PHE A 57 -9.66 -4.15 -1.18
C PHE A 57 -9.57 -5.61 -1.68
N VAL A 58 -9.43 -6.59 -0.81
CA VAL A 58 -9.48 -8.02 -1.15
C VAL A 58 -10.89 -8.53 -0.90
N LYS A 59 -11.41 -9.32 -1.85
CA LYS A 59 -12.76 -9.89 -1.74
C LYS A 59 -12.81 -10.82 -0.52
N ASP A 60 -13.95 -10.79 0.18
CA ASP A 60 -14.22 -11.64 1.34
C ASP A 60 -13.36 -11.35 2.59
N ARG A 61 -12.58 -10.26 2.60
CA ARG A 61 -11.91 -9.69 3.79
C ARG A 61 -12.66 -8.46 4.27
N GLN A 62 -12.87 -8.32 5.58
CA GLN A 62 -13.58 -7.20 6.18
C GLN A 62 -12.63 -6.22 6.87
N ILE A 63 -13.00 -4.93 6.85
CA ILE A 63 -12.26 -3.88 7.57
C ILE A 63 -12.12 -4.17 9.07
N LEU A 64 -13.13 -4.83 9.65
CA LEU A 64 -13.16 -5.14 11.07
C LEU A 64 -12.19 -6.26 11.45
N ASP A 65 -11.75 -7.09 10.49
CA ASP A 65 -10.89 -8.24 10.77
C ASP A 65 -9.53 -7.77 11.35
N GLY A 66 -8.87 -6.83 10.67
CA GLY A 66 -7.58 -6.28 11.14
C GLY A 66 -7.72 -5.52 12.47
N ILE A 67 -8.82 -4.80 12.66
CA ILE A 67 -9.12 -4.06 13.90
C ILE A 67 -9.36 -5.04 15.06
N LEU A 68 -10.08 -6.12 14.82
CA LEU A 68 -10.35 -7.15 15.82
C LEU A 68 -9.04 -7.80 16.29
N VAL A 69 -8.16 -8.19 15.36
CA VAL A 69 -6.86 -8.78 15.71
C VAL A 69 -6.02 -7.78 16.50
N ALA A 70 -5.95 -6.52 16.09
CA ALA A 70 -5.20 -5.49 16.81
C ALA A 70 -5.74 -5.26 18.23
N ASN A 71 -7.07 -5.25 18.40
CA ASN A 71 -7.70 -5.12 19.72
C ASN A 71 -7.38 -6.32 20.62
N GLU A 72 -7.44 -7.54 20.08
CA GLU A 72 -7.11 -8.76 20.82
C GLU A 72 -5.64 -8.78 21.28
N VAL A 73 -4.71 -8.35 20.42
CA VAL A 73 -3.28 -8.17 20.78
C VAL A 73 -3.13 -7.26 22.00
N VAL A 74 -3.85 -6.14 22.01
CA VAL A 74 -3.77 -5.15 23.10
C VAL A 74 -4.46 -5.65 24.38
N ASP A 75 -5.63 -6.30 24.26
CA ASP A 75 -6.35 -6.86 25.40
C ASP A 75 -5.54 -7.98 26.07
N GLU A 76 -5.02 -8.92 25.28
CA GLU A 76 -4.18 -10.01 25.77
C GLU A 76 -2.93 -9.48 26.48
N ALA A 77 -2.25 -8.47 25.91
CA ALA A 77 -1.10 -7.83 26.55
C ALA A 77 -1.44 -7.22 27.92
N ARG A 78 -2.61 -6.59 28.03
CA ARG A 78 -3.09 -6.00 29.29
C ARG A 78 -3.44 -7.07 30.31
N ARG A 79 -4.17 -8.11 29.92
CA ARG A 79 -4.64 -9.18 30.81
C ARG A 79 -3.51 -10.06 31.31
N SER A 80 -2.60 -10.45 30.41
CA SER A 80 -1.42 -11.26 30.72
C SER A 80 -0.26 -10.46 31.34
N LYS A 81 -0.34 -9.11 31.34
CA LYS A 81 0.76 -8.20 31.70
C LYS A 81 2.05 -8.46 30.90
N LYS A 82 1.92 -9.01 29.70
CA LYS A 82 3.03 -9.27 28.77
C LYS A 82 3.42 -7.98 28.06
N GLU A 83 4.71 -7.71 27.97
CA GLU A 83 5.19 -6.51 27.30
C GLU A 83 4.92 -6.57 25.78
N LEU A 84 4.21 -5.55 25.29
CA LEU A 84 3.86 -5.36 23.89
C LEU A 84 4.59 -4.13 23.33
N MET A 85 5.15 -4.29 22.14
CA MET A 85 5.52 -3.19 21.26
C MET A 85 4.52 -3.14 20.10
N MET A 86 4.03 -1.95 19.79
CA MET A 86 3.19 -1.73 18.62
C MET A 86 3.73 -0.54 17.86
N PHE A 87 4.20 -0.79 16.64
CA PHE A 87 4.73 0.25 15.76
C PHE A 87 3.75 0.51 14.64
N LYS A 88 3.31 1.77 14.48
CA LYS A 88 2.47 2.19 13.36
C LYS A 88 3.34 2.80 12.28
N VAL A 89 3.20 2.32 11.05
CA VAL A 89 3.81 2.92 9.86
C VAL A 89 2.72 3.66 9.10
N ASP A 90 3.04 4.87 8.66
CA ASP A 90 2.22 5.70 7.80
C ASP A 90 3.03 6.03 6.54
N PHE A 91 2.49 5.73 5.36
CA PHE A 91 3.19 5.97 4.09
C PHE A 91 2.91 7.38 3.60
N GLU A 92 3.93 8.24 3.57
CA GLU A 92 3.78 9.56 3.00
C GLU A 92 3.41 9.45 1.52
N LYS A 93 2.24 10.02 1.15
CA LYS A 93 1.72 10.06 -0.21
C LYS A 93 1.78 8.69 -0.89
N ALA A 94 1.24 7.68 -0.23
CA ALA A 94 1.36 6.25 -0.57
C ALA A 94 1.13 5.90 -2.06
N TYR A 95 0.23 6.60 -2.75
CA TYR A 95 0.00 6.41 -4.18
C TYR A 95 1.01 7.13 -5.06
N ASP A 96 1.43 8.34 -4.68
CA ASP A 96 2.31 9.21 -5.45
C ASP A 96 3.77 8.76 -5.38
N SER A 97 4.14 8.04 -4.32
CA SER A 97 5.50 7.58 -4.06
C SER A 97 5.86 6.27 -4.76
N VAL A 98 4.89 5.50 -5.28
CA VAL A 98 5.16 4.19 -5.90
C VAL A 98 6.05 4.30 -7.13
N ASP A 99 7.22 3.67 -7.09
CA ASP A 99 8.09 3.49 -8.24
C ASP A 99 7.57 2.41 -9.20
N TRP A 100 7.55 2.74 -10.49
CA TRP A 100 7.03 1.84 -11.52
C TRP A 100 7.98 0.68 -11.85
N GLY A 101 9.29 0.89 -11.68
CA GLY A 101 10.30 -0.16 -11.84
C GLY A 101 10.15 -1.22 -10.76
N TYR A 102 10.10 -0.79 -9.50
CA TYR A 102 9.81 -1.63 -8.34
C TYR A 102 8.51 -2.42 -8.52
N LEU A 103 7.40 -1.76 -8.90
CA LEU A 103 6.12 -2.45 -9.13
C LEU A 103 6.23 -3.51 -10.24
N ASN A 104 6.94 -3.22 -11.33
CA ASN A 104 7.17 -4.19 -12.40
C ASN A 104 8.04 -5.39 -11.94
N ASP A 105 9.01 -5.15 -11.06
CA ASP A 105 9.87 -6.19 -10.49
C ASP A 105 9.10 -7.08 -9.52
N VAL A 106 8.29 -6.49 -8.62
CA VAL A 106 7.42 -7.24 -7.70
C VAL A 106 6.43 -8.11 -8.47
N THR A 107 5.70 -7.53 -9.42
CA THR A 107 4.75 -8.30 -10.25
C THR A 107 5.45 -9.35 -11.11
N GLY A 108 6.70 -9.11 -11.52
CA GLY A 108 7.56 -10.09 -12.17
C GLY A 108 7.88 -11.29 -11.28
N ARG A 109 8.26 -11.04 -10.02
CA ARG A 109 8.54 -12.09 -9.01
C ARG A 109 7.28 -12.86 -8.62
N MET A 110 6.11 -12.21 -8.61
CA MET A 110 4.80 -12.85 -8.44
C MET A 110 4.33 -13.63 -9.69
N SER A 111 5.18 -13.76 -10.71
CA SER A 111 4.89 -14.51 -11.94
C SER A 111 3.71 -13.98 -12.76
N PHE A 112 3.40 -12.68 -12.68
CA PHE A 112 2.39 -12.09 -13.55
C PHE A 112 2.83 -12.18 -15.03
N PRO A 113 1.92 -12.54 -15.95
CA PRO A 113 2.24 -12.69 -17.36
C PRO A 113 2.88 -11.43 -17.94
N THR A 114 3.93 -11.60 -18.74
CA THR A 114 4.67 -10.50 -19.37
C THR A 114 3.76 -9.56 -20.16
N LEU A 115 2.74 -10.09 -20.84
CA LEU A 115 1.76 -9.28 -21.56
C LEU A 115 0.92 -8.40 -20.62
N TRP A 116 0.49 -8.93 -19.49
CA TRP A 116 -0.27 -8.16 -18.50
C TRP A 116 0.59 -7.05 -17.89
N ARG A 117 1.84 -7.36 -17.51
CA ARG A 117 2.79 -6.35 -16.99
C ARG A 117 3.06 -5.24 -18.01
N LYS A 118 3.17 -5.58 -19.31
CA LYS A 118 3.25 -4.58 -20.38
C LYS A 118 2.02 -3.68 -20.39
N TRP A 119 0.80 -4.21 -20.31
CA TRP A 119 -0.42 -3.38 -20.25
C TRP A 119 -0.45 -2.47 -19.03
N ILE A 120 -0.05 -2.95 -17.85
CA ILE A 120 0.04 -2.11 -16.65
C ILE A 120 1.04 -0.98 -16.86
N ARG A 121 2.22 -1.29 -17.41
CA ARG A 121 3.24 -0.29 -17.73
C ARG A 121 2.72 0.75 -18.71
N GLU A 122 1.99 0.35 -19.76
CA GLU A 122 1.34 1.30 -20.66
C GLU A 122 0.31 2.17 -19.93
N CYS A 123 -0.44 1.61 -18.98
CA CYS A 123 -1.41 2.38 -18.19
C CYS A 123 -0.76 3.43 -17.27
N VAL A 124 0.39 3.12 -16.65
CA VAL A 124 1.03 3.99 -15.64
C VAL A 124 2.13 4.88 -16.24
N CYS A 125 3.00 4.36 -17.11
CA CYS A 125 4.21 5.06 -17.56
C CYS A 125 4.00 6.03 -18.74
N THR A 126 2.97 5.82 -19.56
CA THR A 126 2.70 6.71 -20.72
C THR A 126 1.86 7.93 -20.32
N ALA A 127 1.59 8.07 -19.03
CA ALA A 127 0.74 9.11 -18.49
C ALA A 127 1.44 10.47 -18.55
N THR A 128 0.81 11.40 -19.26
CA THR A 128 1.11 12.82 -19.18
C THR A 128 0.04 13.53 -18.37
N THR A 129 0.40 14.64 -17.75
CA THR A 129 -0.52 15.37 -16.89
C THR A 129 -0.33 16.88 -16.99
N SER A 130 -1.41 17.61 -16.75
CA SER A 130 -1.42 19.06 -16.56
C SER A 130 -2.17 19.39 -15.28
N VAL A 131 -1.70 20.39 -14.53
CA VAL A 131 -2.43 20.90 -13.37
C VAL A 131 -3.48 21.91 -13.85
N LEU A 132 -4.71 21.78 -13.37
CA LEU A 132 -5.76 22.77 -13.61
C LEU A 132 -5.65 23.91 -12.59
N VAL A 133 -5.32 25.10 -13.08
CA VAL A 133 -5.27 26.33 -12.30
C VAL A 133 -6.45 27.20 -12.71
N TYR A 134 -7.39 27.41 -11.79
CA TYR A 134 -8.67 28.09 -12.06
C TYR A 134 -9.43 27.52 -13.28
N GLY A 135 -9.38 26.19 -13.44
CA GLY A 135 -10.05 25.48 -14.55
C GLY A 135 -9.29 25.48 -15.88
N SER A 136 -8.16 26.19 -15.96
CA SER A 136 -7.30 26.20 -17.16
C SER A 136 -6.11 25.27 -17.00
N PRO A 137 -5.77 24.44 -18.00
CA PRO A 137 -4.62 23.54 -17.93
C PRO A 137 -3.30 24.30 -18.06
N THR A 138 -2.34 23.91 -17.24
CA THR A 138 -0.92 24.27 -17.39
C THR A 138 -0.24 23.42 -18.48
N ASP A 139 1.01 23.74 -18.78
CA ASP A 139 1.84 22.93 -19.70
C ASP A 139 1.87 21.46 -19.27
N GLU A 140 1.79 20.58 -20.26
CA GLU A 140 1.77 19.15 -20.04
C GLU A 140 3.17 18.64 -19.68
N PHE A 141 3.25 17.81 -18.64
CA PHE A 141 4.48 17.18 -18.19
C PHE A 141 4.31 15.66 -18.01
N PRO A 142 5.37 14.87 -18.23
CA PRO A 142 5.33 13.43 -18.01
C PRO A 142 5.38 13.11 -16.52
N LEU A 143 4.62 12.10 -16.10
CA LEU A 143 4.78 11.49 -14.78
C LEU A 143 6.03 10.59 -14.77
N ARG A 144 6.69 10.47 -13.60
CA ARG A 144 7.89 9.60 -13.43
C ARG A 144 7.68 8.46 -12.44
N ARG A 145 6.74 8.66 -11.52
CA ARG A 145 6.24 7.78 -10.46
C ARG A 145 4.83 8.24 -10.16
N GLU A 146 4.06 7.44 -9.43
CA GLU A 146 2.65 7.65 -9.01
C GLU A 146 1.68 6.60 -9.60
N LEU A 147 0.74 6.20 -8.76
CA LEU A 147 -0.51 5.56 -9.14
C LEU A 147 -1.64 6.58 -9.04
N ARG A 148 -2.39 6.76 -10.12
CA ARG A 148 -3.46 7.79 -10.19
C ARG A 148 -4.51 7.60 -9.11
N GLN A 149 -4.60 8.52 -8.16
CA GLN A 149 -5.62 8.46 -7.11
C GLN A 149 -7.03 8.54 -7.71
N GLY A 150 -7.93 7.64 -7.29
CA GLY A 150 -9.29 7.52 -7.83
C GLY A 150 -9.42 6.67 -9.09
N GLY A 151 -8.31 6.12 -9.61
CA GLY A 151 -8.34 5.10 -10.67
C GLY A 151 -8.83 3.75 -10.15
N PRO A 152 -9.59 2.96 -10.93
CA PRO A 152 -10.11 1.66 -10.48
C PRO A 152 -9.03 0.60 -10.28
N LEU A 153 -7.83 0.82 -10.85
CA LEU A 153 -6.70 -0.11 -10.82
C LEU A 153 -5.71 0.22 -9.69
N SER A 154 -5.59 1.51 -9.34
CA SER A 154 -4.57 2.02 -8.43
C SER A 154 -4.57 1.37 -7.04
N PRO A 155 -5.73 1.12 -6.38
CA PRO A 155 -5.74 0.45 -5.08
C PRO A 155 -5.09 -0.93 -5.12
N PHE A 156 -5.36 -1.72 -6.18
CA PHE A 156 -4.81 -3.06 -6.31
C PHE A 156 -3.31 -3.05 -6.63
N LEU A 157 -2.85 -2.10 -7.45
CA LEU A 157 -1.41 -1.95 -7.72
C LEU A 157 -0.64 -1.52 -6.48
N PHE A 158 -1.25 -0.67 -5.64
CA PHE A 158 -0.68 -0.31 -4.36
C PHE A 158 -0.53 -1.53 -3.44
N LEU A 159 -1.56 -2.39 -3.35
CA LEU A 159 -1.45 -3.64 -2.57
C LEU A 159 -0.27 -4.50 -3.03
N LEU A 160 -0.09 -4.66 -4.35
CA LEU A 160 1.03 -5.42 -4.89
C LEU A 160 2.38 -4.80 -4.52
N ALA A 161 2.52 -3.48 -4.57
CA ALA A 161 3.74 -2.79 -4.16
C ALA A 161 4.01 -2.96 -2.65
N ALA A 162 2.97 -2.79 -1.83
CA ALA A 162 3.04 -2.90 -0.38
C ALA A 162 3.33 -4.32 0.12
N GLU A 163 2.93 -5.35 -0.64
CA GLU A 163 3.21 -6.75 -0.32
C GLU A 163 4.71 -7.03 -0.15
N GLY A 164 5.59 -6.28 -0.82
CA GLY A 164 7.03 -6.39 -0.60
C GLY A 164 7.44 -6.15 0.85
N LEU A 165 6.79 -5.23 1.57
CA LEU A 165 7.06 -5.01 2.99
C LEU A 165 6.61 -6.20 3.84
N ASN A 166 5.46 -6.79 3.53
CA ASN A 166 4.99 -8.01 4.20
C ASN A 166 5.98 -9.16 4.01
N VAL A 167 6.46 -9.40 2.78
CA VAL A 167 7.46 -10.44 2.47
C VAL A 167 8.77 -10.21 3.25
N LEU A 168 9.22 -8.96 3.40
CA LEU A 168 10.39 -8.65 4.22
C LEU A 168 10.16 -8.95 5.70
N MET A 169 8.99 -8.59 6.22
CA MET A 169 8.63 -8.85 7.62
C MET A 169 8.53 -10.36 7.90
N GLU A 170 7.93 -11.13 7.01
CA GLU A 170 7.88 -12.59 7.09
C GLU A 170 9.29 -13.20 7.08
N ALA A 171 10.19 -12.68 6.23
CA ALA A 171 11.58 -13.11 6.20
C ALA A 171 12.32 -12.80 7.53
N MET A 172 12.05 -11.65 8.16
CA MET A 172 12.62 -11.32 9.47
C MET A 172 12.13 -12.24 10.58
N VAL A 173 10.83 -12.56 10.58
CA VAL A 173 10.24 -13.49 11.56
C VAL A 173 10.81 -14.89 11.38
N THR A 174 10.86 -15.39 10.14
CA THR A 174 11.38 -16.72 9.81
C THR A 174 12.86 -16.87 10.18
N ARG A 175 13.64 -15.77 10.07
CA ARG A 175 15.05 -15.74 10.43
C ARG A 175 15.30 -15.43 11.92
N ASN A 176 14.25 -15.36 12.74
CA ASN A 176 14.31 -14.98 14.15
C ASN A 176 14.97 -13.62 14.42
N LEU A 177 14.93 -12.71 13.44
CA LEU A 177 15.43 -11.34 13.57
C LEU A 177 14.36 -10.40 14.15
N PHE A 178 13.09 -10.73 13.93
CA PHE A 178 11.96 -10.04 14.53
C PHE A 178 11.06 -11.06 15.24
N THR A 179 10.69 -10.77 16.49
CA THR A 179 9.75 -11.61 17.25
C THR A 179 8.37 -10.95 17.28
N GLY A 180 7.43 -11.55 16.56
CA GLY A 180 6.01 -11.16 16.58
C GLY A 180 5.37 -11.33 17.97
N TYR A 181 4.16 -10.81 18.12
CA TYR A 181 3.42 -10.93 19.36
C TYR A 181 2.53 -12.18 19.35
N SER A 182 2.81 -13.14 20.23
CA SER A 182 1.99 -14.35 20.37
C SER A 182 0.75 -14.12 21.24
N ILE A 183 -0.39 -14.57 20.76
CA ILE A 183 -1.73 -14.51 21.39
C ILE A 183 -2.23 -15.93 21.69
N GLY A 184 -3.00 -16.09 22.77
CA GLY A 184 -3.65 -17.33 23.19
C GLY A 184 -2.86 -18.13 24.23
N GLU A 185 -3.52 -19.07 24.91
CA GLU A 185 -2.99 -19.79 26.10
C GLU A 185 -1.68 -20.56 25.84
N GLN A 186 -1.35 -20.86 24.59
CA GLN A 186 -0.08 -21.50 24.19
C GLN A 186 0.72 -20.69 23.15
N GLY A 187 0.35 -19.43 22.90
CA GLY A 187 0.99 -18.62 21.85
C GLY A 187 0.78 -19.19 20.43
N LEU A 188 -0.37 -19.82 20.19
CA LEU A 188 -0.69 -20.56 18.96
C LEU A 188 -0.64 -19.66 17.71
N THR A 189 -0.95 -18.37 17.88
CA THR A 189 -0.97 -17.38 16.79
C THR A 189 0.02 -16.27 17.09
N SER A 190 1.02 -16.10 16.22
CA SER A 190 1.95 -14.98 16.27
C SER A 190 1.53 -13.91 15.27
N VAL A 191 1.31 -12.69 15.74
CA VAL A 191 0.98 -11.53 14.90
C VAL A 191 2.21 -10.64 14.83
N SER A 192 2.72 -10.41 13.61
CA SER A 192 3.88 -9.54 13.36
C SER A 192 3.60 -8.42 12.35
N TYR A 193 2.48 -8.51 11.63
CA TYR A 193 2.11 -7.63 10.55
C TYR A 193 0.59 -7.58 10.43
N LEU A 194 0.02 -6.39 10.37
CA LEU A 194 -1.39 -6.14 10.04
C LEU A 194 -1.45 -4.91 9.16
N GLN A 195 -2.24 -4.97 8.09
CA GLN A 195 -2.32 -3.88 7.14
C GLN A 195 -3.76 -3.64 6.68
N PHE A 196 -4.11 -2.36 6.55
CA PHE A 196 -5.31 -1.90 5.89
C PHE A 196 -4.91 -0.80 4.90
N ALA A 197 -4.75 -1.18 3.63
CA ALA A 197 -4.20 -0.30 2.60
C ALA A 197 -2.84 0.27 3.04
N ASP A 198 -2.73 1.58 3.23
CA ASP A 198 -1.53 2.28 3.68
C ASP A 198 -1.32 2.25 5.20
N ASP A 199 -2.37 2.09 6.01
CA ASP A 199 -2.23 1.95 7.46
C ASP A 199 -1.61 0.58 7.80
N THR A 200 -0.40 0.58 8.36
CA THR A 200 0.32 -0.65 8.74
C THR A 200 0.64 -0.67 10.23
N LEU A 201 0.33 -1.78 10.90
CA LEU A 201 0.67 -2.06 12.29
C LEU A 201 1.63 -3.24 12.37
N LEU A 202 2.71 -3.04 13.13
CA LEU A 202 3.76 -4.03 13.36
C LEU A 202 3.83 -4.35 14.86
N PRO A 203 2.99 -5.27 15.34
CA PRO A 203 3.05 -5.74 16.72
C PRO A 203 4.25 -6.68 16.92
N GLY A 204 4.84 -6.63 18.11
CA GLY A 204 5.95 -7.49 18.47
C GLY A 204 6.24 -7.48 19.97
N VAL A 205 7.15 -8.33 20.40
CA VAL A 205 7.66 -8.29 21.78
C VAL A 205 8.46 -7.01 21.99
N LYS A 206 8.33 -6.39 23.16
CA LYS A 206 9.13 -5.22 23.52
C LYS A 206 10.60 -5.62 23.68
N SER A 207 11.43 -5.29 22.68
CA SER A 207 12.87 -5.49 22.74
C SER A 207 13.59 -4.50 21.84
N SER A 208 14.83 -4.13 22.22
CA SER A 208 15.67 -3.30 21.34
C SER A 208 15.97 -4.00 20.03
N ALA A 209 16.13 -5.33 20.03
CA ALA A 209 16.34 -6.12 18.83
C ALA A 209 15.20 -5.93 17.82
N ASN A 210 13.94 -5.97 18.27
CA ASN A 210 12.78 -5.70 17.41
C ASN A 210 12.80 -4.27 16.85
N VAL A 211 13.18 -3.25 17.64
CA VAL A 211 13.31 -1.87 17.12
C VAL A 211 14.34 -1.80 16.00
N TRP A 212 15.52 -2.40 16.21
CA TRP A 212 16.59 -2.41 15.21
C TRP A 212 16.19 -3.19 13.95
N ALA A 213 15.50 -4.31 14.11
CA ALA A 213 14.97 -5.11 13.02
C ALA A 213 13.95 -4.31 12.19
N LEU A 214 12.99 -3.63 12.84
CA LEU A 214 12.03 -2.77 12.16
C LEU A 214 12.71 -1.64 11.38
N ARG A 215 13.67 -0.96 12.01
CA ARG A 215 14.45 0.08 11.33
C ARG A 215 15.17 -0.46 10.09
N ALA A 216 15.80 -1.63 10.19
CA ALA A 216 16.51 -2.24 9.07
C ALA A 216 15.56 -2.62 7.92
N VAL A 217 14.40 -3.21 8.22
CA VAL A 217 13.40 -3.56 7.20
C VAL A 217 12.84 -2.33 6.52
N LEU A 218 12.49 -1.28 7.28
CA LEU A 218 11.90 -0.07 6.71
C LEU A 218 12.91 0.66 5.79
N LEU A 219 14.18 0.74 6.21
CA LEU A 219 15.24 1.31 5.37
C LEU A 219 15.50 0.46 4.11
N LEU A 220 15.47 -0.87 4.24
CA LEU A 220 15.63 -1.77 3.10
C LEU A 220 14.46 -1.61 2.12
N PHE A 221 13.23 -1.54 2.63
CA PHE A 221 12.04 -1.31 1.82
C PHE A 221 12.15 0.03 1.08
N GLU A 222 12.42 1.13 1.78
CA GLU A 222 12.64 2.46 1.20
C GLU A 222 13.73 2.48 0.11
N THR A 223 14.80 1.70 0.28
CA THR A 223 15.88 1.64 -0.72
C THR A 223 15.46 0.91 -1.99
N MET A 224 14.49 -0.01 -1.90
CA MET A 224 14.02 -0.83 -3.03
C MET A 224 12.80 -0.24 -3.75
N SER A 225 11.95 0.52 -3.04
CA SER A 225 10.58 0.89 -3.46
C SER A 225 10.40 2.34 -3.86
#